data_AF-Q94KY1-F1
#
_entry.id   AF-Q94KY1-F1
#
_cell.length_a   1.000
_cell.length_b   1.000
_cell.length_c   1.000
_cell.angle_alpha   90.00
_cell.angle_beta   90.00
_cell.angle_gamma   90.00
#
_symmetry.space_group_name_H-M   'P 1'
#
loop_
_entity.id
_entity.type
_entity.pdbx_description
1 polymer ?
#
loop_
_entity_poly.entity_id
_entity_poly.type
_entity_poly.pdbx_seq_one_letter_code
_entity_poly.pdbx_strand_id
1 'polypeptide(L)'
;SEIRAFKIISEQGIASGIRRIEAVAGEAFIEYINSRDSQMKRLCSTLKVNAEDVTNRVDNLLEELRTARKEASDLRSKAAVYRASVISNKAFTVGTSQTV
;
A
#
# COMPACT_ATOMS: atom_id res chain seq x y z
N SER A 1 -32.55 11.32 27.84
CA SER A 1 -32.37 11.31 26.38
C SER A 1 -31.84 9.94 25.99
N GLU A 2 -32.68 9.10 25.39
CA GLU A 2 -32.49 7.63 25.27
C GLU A 2 -31.54 7.20 24.14
N ILE A 3 -31.23 8.08 23.17
CA ILE A 3 -30.42 7.73 21.99
C ILE A 3 -28.91 7.96 22.22
N ARG A 4 -28.53 8.81 23.20
CA ARG A 4 -27.13 9.18 23.51
C ARG A 4 -26.33 9.56 22.25
N ALA A 5 -25.25 8.84 21.93
CA ALA A 5 -24.37 9.13 20.79
C ALA A 5 -24.93 8.55 19.48
N PHE A 6 -24.67 9.23 18.36
CA PHE A 6 -25.13 8.87 17.02
C PHE A 6 -24.02 9.15 16.00
N LYS A 7 -23.75 8.20 15.09
CA LYS A 7 -22.79 8.36 14.00
C LYS A 7 -23.36 7.76 12.71
N ILE A 8 -23.41 8.58 11.66
CA ILE A 8 -23.57 8.08 10.28
C ILE A 8 -22.26 7.39 9.88
N ILE A 9 -22.36 6.13 9.48
CA ILE A 9 -21.24 5.27 9.07
C ILE A 9 -21.18 5.12 7.56
N SER A 10 -22.30 5.24 6.86
CA SER A 10 -22.34 5.23 5.42
C SER A 10 -23.52 6.03 4.88
N GLU A 11 -23.35 6.49 3.66
CA GLU A 11 -24.35 7.23 2.91
C GLU A 11 -24.25 6.86 1.43
N GLN A 12 -25.39 6.51 0.82
CA GLN A 12 -25.45 6.09 -0.58
C GLN A 12 -26.70 6.63 -1.29
N GLY A 13 -26.55 7.10 -2.52
CA GLY A 13 -27.68 7.42 -3.40
C GLY A 13 -28.37 6.16 -3.92
N ILE A 14 -29.68 6.05 -3.72
CA ILE A 14 -30.47 4.92 -4.23
C ILE A 14 -31.15 5.28 -5.56
N ALA A 15 -31.68 6.50 -5.66
CA ALA A 15 -32.39 7.02 -6.83
C ALA A 15 -32.35 8.55 -6.84
N SER A 16 -32.93 9.17 -7.87
CA SER A 16 -33.07 10.64 -7.92
C SER A 16 -33.76 11.17 -6.66
N GLY A 17 -33.03 11.95 -5.87
CA GLY A 17 -33.52 12.54 -4.62
C GLY A 17 -33.61 11.60 -3.40
N ILE A 18 -33.20 10.32 -3.50
CA ILE A 18 -33.30 9.35 -2.40
C ILE A 18 -31.91 8.91 -1.92
N ARG A 19 -31.67 9.04 -0.61
CA ARG A 19 -30.40 8.70 0.06
C ARG A 19 -30.65 7.63 1.13
N ARG A 20 -29.83 6.57 1.13
CA ARG A 20 -29.70 5.61 2.23
C ARG A 20 -28.69 6.16 3.23
N ILE A 21 -29.09 6.23 4.49
CA ILE A 21 -28.20 6.55 5.60
C ILE A 21 -28.07 5.31 6.46
N GLU A 22 -26.85 4.83 6.68
CA GLU A 22 -26.56 3.82 7.69
C GLU A 22 -25.90 4.52 8.87
N ALA A 23 -26.42 4.27 10.07
CA ALA A 23 -25.95 4.92 11.29
C ALA A 23 -25.93 3.94 12.47
N VAL A 24 -25.03 4.20 13.40
CA VAL A 24 -24.95 3.52 14.69
C VAL A 24 -25.29 4.50 15.81
N ALA A 25 -26.06 4.05 16.79
CA ALA A 25 -26.52 4.87 17.90
C ALA A 25 -26.56 4.10 19.23
N GLY A 26 -26.72 4.80 20.34
CA GLY A 26 -26.85 4.20 21.66
C GLY A 26 -25.60 3.43 22.08
N GLU A 27 -25.77 2.27 22.71
CA GLU A 27 -24.66 1.46 23.22
C GLU A 27 -23.76 0.92 22.09
N ALA A 28 -24.36 0.54 20.96
CA ALA A 28 -23.62 0.03 19.79
C ALA A 28 -22.61 1.07 19.23
N PHE A 29 -22.82 2.36 19.49
CA PHE A 29 -21.85 3.40 19.12
C PHE A 29 -20.53 3.22 19.88
N ILE A 30 -20.58 2.84 21.15
CA ILE A 30 -19.37 2.69 21.99
C ILE A 30 -18.52 1.54 21.46
N GLU A 31 -19.14 0.39 21.18
CA GLU A 31 -18.46 -0.75 20.54
C GLU A 31 -17.86 -0.36 19.18
N TYR A 32 -18.61 0.40 18.37
CA TYR A 32 -18.15 0.89 17.08
C TYR A 32 -16.89 1.76 17.21
N ILE A 33 -16.88 2.73 18.12
CA ILE A 33 -15.72 3.61 18.33
C ILE A 33 -14.54 2.85 18.93
N ASN A 34 -14.76 1.99 19.93
CA ASN A 34 -13.70 1.20 20.55
C ASN A 34 -13.00 0.28 19.55
N SER A 35 -13.76 -0.34 18.65
CA SER A 35 -13.19 -1.15 17.57
C SER A 35 -12.28 -0.31 16.66
N ARG A 36 -12.73 0.87 16.22
CA ARG A 36 -11.93 1.79 15.39
C ARG A 36 -10.69 2.30 16.11
N ASP A 37 -10.80 2.66 17.38
CA ASP A 37 -9.68 3.12 18.21
C ASP A 37 -8.63 2.02 18.38
N SER A 38 -9.06 0.77 18.64
CA SER A 38 -8.14 -0.37 18.73
C SER A 38 -7.36 -0.61 17.43
N GLN A 39 -8.03 -0.49 16.28
CA GLN A 39 -7.40 -0.62 14.97
C GLN A 39 -6.39 0.51 14.74
N MET A 40 -6.75 1.74 15.09
CA MET A 40 -5.86 2.90 14.97
C MET A 40 -4.62 2.75 15.85
N LYS A 41 -4.78 2.34 17.12
CA LYS A 41 -3.66 2.06 18.03
C LYS A 41 -2.73 0.98 17.47
N ARG A 42 -3.28 -0.07 16.86
CA ARG A 42 -2.48 -1.12 16.22
C ARG A 42 -1.69 -0.58 15.02
N LEU A 43 -2.30 0.27 14.20
CA LEU A 43 -1.60 0.93 13.08
C LEU A 43 -0.48 1.82 13.58
N CYS A 44 -0.75 2.70 14.56
CA CYS A 44 0.25 3.57 15.19
C CYS A 44 1.43 2.77 15.74
N SER A 45 1.17 1.67 16.46
CA SER A 45 2.20 0.79 17.00
C SER A 45 3.02 0.09 15.91
N THR A 46 2.37 -0.42 14.87
CA THR A 46 3.03 -1.12 13.76
C THR A 46 3.90 -0.18 12.94
N LEU A 47 3.38 1.02 12.65
CA LEU A 47 4.04 2.03 11.82
C LEU A 47 4.99 2.92 12.61
N LYS A 48 4.93 2.87 13.95
CA LYS A 48 5.71 3.69 14.90
C LYS A 48 5.52 5.20 14.68
N VAL A 49 4.26 5.60 14.52
CA VAL A 49 3.87 7.01 14.32
C VAL A 49 2.60 7.31 15.12
N ASN A 50 2.30 8.59 15.31
CA ASN A 50 1.03 9.02 15.89
C ASN A 50 -0.12 8.88 14.89
N ALA A 51 -1.36 8.94 15.36
CA ALA A 51 -2.56 8.72 14.55
C ALA A 51 -2.68 9.72 13.39
N GLU A 52 -2.31 10.98 13.63
CA GLU A 52 -2.29 12.06 12.64
C GLU A 52 -1.30 11.81 11.49
N ASP A 53 -0.26 11.01 11.73
CA ASP A 53 0.82 10.75 10.79
C ASP A 53 0.67 9.42 10.05
N VAL A 54 -0.32 8.59 10.40
CA VAL A 54 -0.51 7.25 9.83
C VAL A 54 -0.62 7.31 8.30
N THR A 55 -1.45 8.22 7.78
CA THR A 55 -1.65 8.37 6.33
C THR A 55 -0.34 8.73 5.63
N ASN A 56 0.36 9.76 6.12
CA ASN A 56 1.64 10.21 5.57
C ASN A 56 2.69 9.09 5.60
N ARG A 57 2.74 8.30 6.69
CA ARG A 57 3.68 7.18 6.80
C ARG A 57 3.39 6.08 5.79
N VAL A 58 2.11 5.77 5.55
CA VAL A 58 1.69 4.80 4.53
C VAL A 58 2.07 5.27 3.14
N ASP A 59 1.80 6.53 2.80
CA ASP A 59 2.14 7.09 1.48
C ASP A 59 3.65 7.05 1.21
N ASN A 60 4.46 7.42 2.20
CA ASN A 60 5.92 7.32 2.11
C ASN A 60 6.38 5.87 1.91
N LEU A 61 5.82 4.91 2.65
CA LEU A 61 6.14 3.49 2.48
C LEU A 61 5.77 2.95 1.09
N LEU A 62 4.65 3.40 0.53
CA LEU A 62 4.25 3.02 -0.83
C LEU A 62 5.22 3.57 -1.88
N GLU A 63 5.70 4.79 -1.70
CA GLU A 63 6.67 5.41 -2.61
C GLU A 63 8.07 4.80 -2.48
N GLU A 64 8.52 4.51 -1.25
CA GLU A 64 9.73 3.73 -0.98
C GLU A 64 9.65 2.36 -1.66
N LEU A 65 8.52 1.66 -1.53
CA LEU A 65 8.29 0.36 -2.15
C LEU A 65 8.34 0.43 -3.69
N ARG A 66 7.74 1.48 -4.28
CA ARG A 66 7.77 1.70 -5.74
C ARG A 66 9.20 1.92 -6.22
N THR A 67 9.97 2.73 -5.49
CA THR A 67 11.37 3.04 -5.82
C THR A 67 12.25 1.81 -5.70
N ALA A 68 12.16 1.07 -4.60
CA ALA A 68 12.91 -0.16 -4.37
C ALA A 68 12.60 -1.23 -5.43
N ARG A 69 11.33 -1.35 -5.86
CA ARG A 69 10.95 -2.27 -6.95
C ARG A 69 11.59 -1.87 -8.28
N LYS A 70 11.66 -0.59 -8.60
CA LYS A 70 12.32 -0.09 -9.80
C LYS A 70 13.83 -0.39 -9.77
N GLU A 71 14.50 -0.05 -8.67
CA GLU A 71 15.92 -0.32 -8.50
C GLU A 71 16.24 -1.82 -8.61
N ALA A 72 15.42 -2.68 -8.01
CA ALA A 72 15.57 -4.12 -8.11
C ALA A 72 15.39 -4.63 -9.55
N SER A 73 14.55 -3.99 -10.37
CA SER A 73 14.42 -4.30 -11.80
C SER A 73 15.67 -3.89 -12.57
N ASP A 74 16.17 -2.67 -12.32
CA ASP A 74 17.35 -2.12 -13.00
C ASP A 74 18.61 -2.93 -12.69
N LEU A 75 18.79 -3.34 -11.43
CA LEU A 75 19.89 -4.21 -11.00
C LEU A 75 19.83 -5.59 -11.65
N ARG A 76 18.63 -6.18 -11.78
CA ARG A 76 18.46 -7.46 -12.51
C ARG A 76 18.84 -7.32 -13.98
N SER A 77 18.45 -6.21 -14.63
CA SER A 77 18.82 -5.93 -16.02
C SER A 77 20.34 -5.79 -16.18
N LYS A 78 20.99 -4.99 -15.31
CA LYS A 78 22.45 -4.82 -15.31
C LYS A 78 23.18 -6.15 -15.09
N ALA A 79 22.69 -6.97 -14.15
CA ALA A 79 23.26 -8.29 -13.88
C ALA A 79 23.12 -9.23 -15.10
N ALA A 80 22.02 -9.17 -15.83
CA ALA A 80 21.83 -9.95 -17.06
C ALA A 80 22.83 -9.54 -18.16
N VAL A 81 23.00 -8.22 -18.37
CA VAL A 81 23.99 -7.68 -19.32
C VAL A 81 25.41 -8.10 -18.95
N TYR A 82 25.77 -7.97 -17.66
CA TYR A 82 27.09 -8.40 -17.17
C TYR A 82 27.33 -9.90 -17.37
N ARG A 83 26.34 -10.74 -17.11
CA ARG A 83 26.45 -12.19 -17.38
C ARG A 83 26.65 -12.46 -18.86
N ALA A 84 25.91 -11.77 -19.74
CA ALA A 84 26.06 -11.92 -21.18
C ALA A 84 27.48 -11.52 -21.65
N SER A 85 28.04 -10.43 -21.13
CA SER A 85 29.41 -10.01 -21.48
C SER A 85 30.46 -11.00 -21.00
N VAL A 86 30.31 -11.57 -19.79
CA VAL A 86 31.22 -12.59 -19.27
C VAL A 86 31.18 -13.86 -20.13
N ILE A 87 30.01 -14.25 -20.63
CA ILE A 87 29.87 -15.40 -21.53
C ILE A 87 30.49 -15.10 -22.89
N SER A 88 30.25 -13.91 -23.45
CA SER A 88 30.85 -13.48 -24.73
C SER A 88 32.38 -13.55 -24.69
N ASN A 89 32.99 -13.07 -23.61
CA ASN A 89 34.45 -13.11 -23.42
C ASN A 89 35.05 -14.52 -23.34
N LYS A 90 34.22 -15.55 -23.11
CA LYS A 90 34.65 -16.95 -23.09
C LYS A 90 34.33 -17.69 -24.40
N ALA A 91 33.71 -17.02 -25.37
CA ALA A 91 33.36 -17.63 -26.65
C ALA A 91 34.59 -17.75 -27.55
N PHE A 92 34.71 -18.87 -28.25
CA PHE A 92 35.70 -19.07 -29.32
C PHE A 92 35.01 -19.00 -30.68
N THR A 93 35.73 -18.52 -31.69
CA THR A 93 35.19 -18.33 -33.04
C THR A 93 35.23 -19.62 -33.86
N VAL A 94 34.21 -19.81 -34.70
CA VAL A 94 34.08 -20.93 -35.63
C VAL A 94 33.75 -20.39 -37.02
N GLY A 95 34.48 -20.84 -38.04
CA GLY A 95 34.29 -20.40 -39.43
C GLY A 95 34.68 -18.93 -39.65
N THR A 96 33.84 -18.17 -40.37
CA THR A 96 34.06 -16.73 -40.67
C THR A 96 33.43 -15.79 -39.64
N SER A 97 33.00 -16.29 -38.48
CA SER A 97 32.37 -15.45 -37.46
C SER A 97 33.44 -14.59 -36.74
N GLN A 98 33.10 -13.33 -36.42
CA GLN A 98 33.94 -12.47 -35.59
C GLN A 98 33.37 -12.42 -34.17
N THR A 99 34.25 -12.53 -33.17
CA THR A 99 33.91 -12.22 -31.78
C THR A 99 33.79 -10.70 -31.66
N VAL A 100 32.62 -10.19 -31.26
CA VAL A 100 32.36 -8.77 -30.99
C VAL A 100 32.51 -8.50 -29.51
#